data_AF-A0A957JH66-F1
#
_entry.id   AF-A0A957JH66-F1
#
_cell.length_a   1.000
_cell.length_b   1.000
_cell.length_c   1.000
_cell.angle_alpha   90.00
_cell.angle_beta   90.00
_cell.angle_gamma   90.00
#
_symmetry.space_group_name_H-M   'P 1'
#
loop_
_entity.id
_entity.type
_entity.pdbx_description
1 polymer ?
#
loop_
_entity_poly.entity_id
_entity_poly.type
_entity_poly.pdbx_seq_one_letter_code
_entity_poly.pdbx_strand_id
1 'polypeptide(L)'
;LSQLAGRLQIMPPHELFRSALDDDDALLDLREAFEQELRHCFGRRACRELIGHWDLPNRATFCDELLDTLPPEPPPQQKSVDLGLLSDRLHAALDPRQPNPPAQVRLCQRLQGIDCARLIPPEFPIGLDFPTWSLLKQYDKEWLLPGADTLEKDSITALQTNPAFIDAYMVGINTQFMAEMRWRDLAVDRYSTPLRMFWGQVNYATQQRQADIQPLGEWARAPADPVGALTHQSIQPDDPGNATGSRLIITFRSDLFRRYPSTLVYLVRPPAGADDAAVDALLQQTPQLEHAAGDRANRRFFGPTFSGTLAPDLTFFAFDVTPSALDQYWLVLDEPPAELRFRSDAAANAANSATFARTTLDQPTRIAISGAELERQGLNP
;
A
#
# COMPACT_ATOMS: atom_id res chain seq x y z
N LEU A 1 19.47 -59.37 45.11
CA LEU A 1 19.71 -57.92 44.94
C LEU A 1 18.91 -57.08 45.94
N SER A 2 17.58 -57.24 46.04
CA SER A 2 16.73 -56.50 47.00
C SER A 2 17.05 -56.77 48.48
N GLN A 3 17.50 -57.98 48.84
CA GLN A 3 17.99 -58.27 50.20
C GLN A 3 19.40 -57.73 50.51
N LEU A 4 20.21 -57.42 49.49
CA LEU A 4 21.55 -56.84 49.63
C LEU A 4 21.50 -55.31 49.76
N ALA A 5 20.58 -54.67 49.00
CA ALA A 5 20.37 -53.23 49.05
C ALA A 5 19.91 -52.71 50.44
N GLY A 6 19.08 -53.49 51.15
CA GLY A 6 18.59 -53.11 52.49
C GLY A 6 19.64 -53.14 53.61
N ARG A 7 20.77 -53.83 53.43
CA ARG A 7 21.83 -53.94 54.46
C ARG A 7 22.98 -52.94 54.28
N LEU A 8 23.08 -52.28 53.12
CA LEU A 8 24.22 -51.42 52.77
C LEU A 8 23.97 -49.91 52.94
N GLN A 9 22.78 -49.49 53.41
CA GLN A 9 22.40 -48.06 53.56
C GLN A 9 22.79 -47.20 52.33
N ILE A 10 22.64 -47.77 51.13
CA ILE A 10 22.74 -47.01 49.89
C ILE A 10 21.39 -46.29 49.69
N MET A 11 21.46 -45.04 49.21
CA MET A 11 20.38 -44.09 49.00
C MET A 11 19.06 -44.75 48.49
N PRO A 12 17.87 -44.32 48.94
CA PRO A 12 16.64 -45.02 48.62
C PRO A 12 16.38 -45.06 47.10
N PRO A 13 16.04 -46.24 46.53
CA PRO A 13 16.00 -46.48 45.08
C PRO A 13 14.94 -45.67 44.31
N HIS A 14 14.09 -44.92 45.01
CA HIS A 14 12.99 -44.17 44.41
C HIS A 14 13.41 -42.83 43.77
N GLU A 15 14.51 -42.22 44.18
CA GLU A 15 15.01 -40.98 43.54
C GLU A 15 15.86 -41.26 42.30
N LEU A 16 16.69 -42.32 42.33
CA LEU A 16 17.46 -42.79 41.16
C LEU A 16 16.56 -43.27 40.02
N PHE A 17 15.45 -43.95 40.34
CA PHE A 17 14.50 -44.43 39.32
C PHE A 17 13.74 -43.30 38.61
N ARG A 18 13.59 -42.13 39.24
CA ARG A 18 12.91 -40.98 38.63
C ARG A 18 13.79 -40.25 37.61
N SER A 19 15.11 -40.21 37.83
CA SER A 19 16.06 -39.66 36.85
C SER A 19 16.23 -40.54 35.61
N ALA A 20 15.99 -41.86 35.74
CA ALA A 20 16.22 -42.85 34.69
C ALA A 20 15.13 -42.91 33.61
N LEU A 21 13.96 -42.32 33.88
CA LEU A 21 12.76 -42.51 33.06
C LEU A 21 12.58 -41.46 31.94
N ASP A 22 13.35 -40.36 31.95
CA ASP A 22 13.19 -39.24 31.01
C ASP A 22 14.41 -38.95 30.11
N ASP A 23 15.54 -39.66 30.25
CA ASP A 23 16.73 -39.46 29.41
C ASP A 23 17.43 -40.79 29.10
N ASP A 24 17.76 -41.05 27.83
CA ASP A 24 18.38 -42.32 27.39
C ASP A 24 19.85 -42.44 27.85
N ASP A 25 20.54 -41.31 28.08
CA ASP A 25 21.90 -41.30 28.65
C ASP A 25 21.89 -41.62 30.17
N ALA A 26 20.73 -41.48 30.84
CA ALA A 26 20.64 -41.73 32.27
C ALA A 26 20.85 -43.20 32.64
N LEU A 27 20.55 -44.15 31.74
CA LEU A 27 20.80 -45.58 31.98
C LEU A 27 22.27 -45.95 31.93
N LEU A 28 23.05 -45.28 31.05
CA LEU A 28 24.50 -45.42 30.95
C LEU A 28 25.18 -44.81 32.19
N ASP A 29 24.78 -43.59 32.57
CA ASP A 29 25.28 -42.92 33.77
C ASP A 29 24.96 -43.70 35.06
N LEU A 30 23.76 -44.29 35.14
CA LEU A 30 23.36 -45.13 36.27
C LEU A 30 24.18 -46.42 36.37
N ARG A 31 24.54 -47.01 35.24
CA ARG A 31 25.38 -48.22 35.21
C ARG A 31 26.80 -47.89 35.63
N GLU A 32 27.39 -46.82 35.12
CA GLU A 32 28.74 -46.39 35.53
C GLU A 32 28.80 -46.05 37.03
N ALA A 33 27.79 -45.33 37.54
CA ALA A 33 27.67 -45.03 38.96
C ALA A 33 27.52 -46.29 39.83
N PHE A 34 26.74 -47.28 39.35
CA PHE A 34 26.57 -48.55 40.04
C PHE A 34 27.85 -49.41 40.03
N GLU A 35 28.57 -49.46 38.91
CA GLU A 35 29.86 -50.15 38.79
C GLU A 35 30.94 -49.50 39.66
N GLN A 36 30.97 -48.16 39.75
CA GLN A 36 31.85 -47.43 40.67
C GLN A 36 31.52 -47.72 42.15
N GLU A 37 30.25 -47.69 42.54
CA GLU A 37 29.85 -47.97 43.93
C GLU A 37 30.07 -49.43 44.33
N LEU A 38 29.90 -50.38 43.41
CA LEU A 38 30.29 -51.78 43.64
C LEU A 38 31.80 -51.89 43.90
N ARG A 39 32.63 -51.31 43.04
CA ARG A 39 34.09 -51.28 43.24
C ARG A 39 34.47 -50.62 44.58
N HIS A 40 33.74 -49.57 44.99
CA HIS A 40 33.97 -48.88 46.27
C HIS A 40 33.52 -49.69 47.50
N CYS A 41 32.40 -50.43 47.45
CA CYS A 41 31.98 -51.29 48.57
C CYS A 41 32.97 -52.44 48.79
N PHE A 42 33.39 -53.12 47.73
CA PHE A 42 34.36 -54.21 47.82
C PHE A 42 35.74 -53.76 48.32
N GLY A 43 36.05 -52.45 48.23
CA GLY A 43 37.23 -51.83 48.84
C GLY A 43 37.18 -51.68 50.38
N ARG A 44 35.99 -51.57 50.98
CA ARG A 44 35.83 -51.31 52.43
C ARG A 44 35.80 -52.58 53.28
N ARG A 45 36.36 -52.49 54.48
CA ARG A 45 36.48 -53.62 55.44
C ARG A 45 35.12 -54.15 55.93
N ALA A 46 34.09 -53.31 55.98
CA ALA A 46 32.74 -53.67 56.44
C ALA A 46 31.95 -54.53 55.44
N CYS A 47 32.21 -54.40 54.14
CA CYS A 47 31.58 -55.22 53.09
C CYS A 47 32.13 -56.68 53.15
N ARG A 48 33.29 -56.92 53.82
CA ARG A 48 33.95 -58.24 53.96
C ARG A 48 33.23 -59.22 54.90
N GLU A 49 32.52 -58.73 55.91
CA GLU A 49 31.77 -59.59 56.85
C GLU A 49 30.46 -60.09 56.25
N LEU A 50 29.88 -59.36 55.29
CA LEU A 50 28.57 -59.67 54.72
C LEU A 50 28.59 -60.79 53.67
N ILE A 51 29.75 -61.08 53.09
CA ILE A 51 29.91 -61.97 51.91
C ILE A 51 30.54 -63.31 52.31
N GLY A 52 30.99 -63.47 53.57
CA GLY A 52 31.36 -64.77 54.15
C GLY A 52 32.61 -65.46 53.59
N HIS A 53 33.38 -64.82 52.71
CA HIS A 53 34.57 -65.40 52.08
C HIS A 53 35.85 -64.65 52.49
N TRP A 54 36.71 -65.33 53.26
CA TRP A 54 37.94 -64.76 53.83
C TRP A 54 39.21 -65.05 53.01
N ASP A 55 39.10 -65.86 51.95
CA ASP A 55 40.28 -66.42 51.27
C ASP A 55 40.12 -66.40 49.74
N LEU A 56 40.30 -65.22 49.15
CA LEU A 56 40.41 -65.06 47.69
C LEU A 56 41.83 -64.56 47.37
N PRO A 57 42.64 -65.29 46.56
CA PRO A 57 44.05 -64.99 46.36
C PRO A 57 44.33 -63.69 45.59
N ASN A 58 43.33 -63.11 44.93
CA ASN A 58 43.55 -61.90 44.13
C ASN A 58 42.23 -61.11 43.94
N ARG A 59 42.10 -60.00 44.67
CA ARG A 59 40.83 -59.26 44.86
C ARG A 59 40.34 -58.49 43.64
N ALA A 60 41.26 -57.99 42.81
CA ALA A 60 40.92 -57.26 41.59
C ALA A 60 40.24 -58.19 40.58
N THR A 61 40.82 -59.37 40.39
CA THR A 61 40.32 -60.41 39.49
C THR A 61 38.90 -60.88 39.80
N PHE A 62 38.50 -61.02 41.08
CA PHE A 62 37.12 -61.43 41.40
C PHE A 62 36.07 -60.36 41.06
N CYS A 63 36.40 -59.08 41.26
CA CYS A 63 35.49 -58.00 40.87
C CYS A 63 35.38 -57.89 39.35
N ASP A 64 36.50 -58.04 38.64
CA ASP A 64 36.52 -58.03 37.18
C ASP A 64 35.76 -59.25 36.61
N GLU A 65 35.89 -60.44 37.21
CA GLU A 65 35.17 -61.65 36.82
C GLU A 65 33.65 -61.53 37.07
N LEU A 66 33.23 -60.88 38.17
CA LEU A 66 31.81 -60.60 38.43
C LEU A 66 31.23 -59.55 37.46
N LEU A 67 32.01 -58.52 37.13
CA LEU A 67 31.62 -57.52 36.14
C LEU A 67 31.53 -58.13 34.73
N ASP A 68 32.41 -59.08 34.39
CA ASP A 68 32.37 -59.83 33.12
C ASP A 68 31.18 -60.78 33.02
N THR A 69 30.56 -61.17 34.15
CA THR A 69 29.29 -61.94 34.13
C THR A 69 28.04 -61.08 33.94
N LEU A 70 28.16 -59.75 33.95
CA LEU A 70 27.04 -58.88 33.58
C LEU A 70 26.75 -59.06 32.09
N PRO A 71 25.46 -59.19 31.70
CA PRO A 71 25.11 -59.34 30.30
C PRO A 71 25.68 -58.15 29.50
N PRO A 72 26.26 -58.40 28.30
CA PRO A 72 26.78 -57.33 27.46
C PRO A 72 25.69 -56.31 27.17
N GLU A 73 26.07 -55.04 27.05
CA GLU A 73 25.15 -53.97 26.74
C GLU A 73 24.35 -54.32 25.47
N PRO A 74 23.00 -54.28 25.50
CA PRO A 74 22.24 -54.51 24.30
C PRO A 74 22.69 -53.48 23.26
N PRO A 75 22.99 -53.87 22.01
CA PRO A 75 23.39 -52.91 20.99
C PRO A 75 22.34 -51.79 20.92
N PRO A 76 22.74 -50.52 20.70
CA PRO A 76 21.81 -49.41 20.68
C PRO A 76 20.67 -49.78 19.73
N GLN A 77 19.47 -49.93 20.31
CA GLN A 77 18.31 -50.35 19.52
C GLN A 77 18.11 -49.30 18.44
N GLN A 78 18.22 -49.72 17.17
CA GLN A 78 17.89 -48.85 16.05
C GLN A 78 16.41 -48.50 16.17
N LYS A 79 16.11 -47.34 16.76
CA LYS A 79 14.76 -46.78 16.79
C LYS A 79 14.33 -46.59 15.34
N SER A 80 13.22 -47.21 14.96
CA SER A 80 12.64 -47.03 13.63
C SER A 80 12.35 -45.55 13.43
N VAL A 81 12.98 -44.94 12.43
CA VAL A 81 12.72 -43.54 12.07
C VAL A 81 11.34 -43.48 11.45
N ASP A 82 10.48 -42.62 11.99
CA ASP A 82 9.19 -42.29 11.37
C ASP A 82 9.47 -41.48 10.09
N LEU A 83 9.42 -42.17 8.95
CA LEU A 83 9.66 -41.58 7.64
C LEU A 83 8.57 -40.57 7.25
N GLY A 84 7.34 -40.70 7.77
CA GLY A 84 6.25 -39.76 7.52
C GLY A 84 6.54 -38.43 8.21
N LEU A 85 6.83 -38.47 9.50
CA LEU A 85 7.21 -37.28 10.27
C LEU A 85 8.48 -36.61 9.71
N LEU A 86 9.47 -37.41 9.31
CA LEU A 86 10.69 -36.89 8.69
C LEU A 86 10.39 -36.22 7.34
N SER A 87 9.56 -36.84 6.50
CA SER A 87 9.13 -36.29 5.22
C SER A 87 8.39 -34.96 5.40
N ASP A 88 7.46 -34.89 6.35
CA ASP A 88 6.69 -33.67 6.61
C ASP A 88 7.59 -32.53 7.09
N ARG A 89 8.54 -32.83 7.99
CA ARG A 89 9.53 -31.84 8.45
C ARG A 89 10.47 -31.39 7.33
N LEU A 90 10.93 -32.30 6.47
CA LEU A 90 11.74 -31.99 5.31
C LEU A 90 10.97 -31.13 4.30
N HIS A 91 9.72 -31.47 4.02
CA HIS A 91 8.87 -30.68 3.14
C HIS A 91 8.62 -29.27 3.69
N ALA A 92 8.31 -29.15 4.97
CA ALA A 92 8.14 -27.84 5.62
C ALA A 92 9.44 -27.03 5.59
N ALA A 93 10.60 -27.67 5.82
CA ALA A 93 11.90 -27.01 5.81
C ALA A 93 12.36 -26.61 4.40
N LEU A 94 11.93 -27.33 3.37
CA LEU A 94 12.29 -27.09 1.96
C LEU A 94 11.19 -26.36 1.17
N ASP A 95 10.07 -25.97 1.79
CA ASP A 95 8.95 -25.31 1.10
C ASP A 95 9.41 -23.96 0.51
N PRO A 96 9.39 -23.78 -0.82
CA PRO A 96 9.85 -22.56 -1.48
C PRO A 96 8.93 -21.36 -1.24
N ARG A 97 7.73 -21.56 -0.67
CA ARG A 97 6.75 -20.49 -0.41
C ARG A 97 6.88 -19.87 0.97
N GLN A 98 7.73 -20.43 1.83
CA GLN A 98 8.00 -19.87 3.15
C GLN A 98 8.78 -18.55 3.03
N PRO A 99 8.70 -17.63 4.01
CA PRO A 99 9.36 -16.32 3.93
C PRO A 99 10.88 -16.37 3.73
N ASN A 100 11.54 -17.44 4.19
CA ASN A 100 12.99 -17.64 4.11
C ASN A 100 13.33 -19.05 3.59
N PRO A 101 13.10 -19.34 2.30
CA PRO A 101 13.40 -20.64 1.72
C PRO A 101 14.92 -20.88 1.71
N PRO A 102 15.39 -22.10 2.00
CA PRO A 102 16.84 -22.40 2.11
C PRO A 102 17.65 -22.04 0.85
N ALA A 103 17.02 -22.13 -0.33
CA ALA A 103 17.65 -21.75 -1.59
C ALA A 103 17.96 -20.25 -1.66
N GLN A 104 17.02 -19.39 -1.21
CA GLN A 104 17.22 -17.94 -1.16
C GLN A 104 18.31 -17.58 -0.16
N VAL A 105 18.27 -18.13 1.06
CA VAL A 105 19.30 -17.89 2.08
C VAL A 105 20.70 -18.24 1.53
N ARG A 106 20.85 -19.41 0.89
CA ARG A 106 22.13 -19.84 0.30
C ARG A 106 22.59 -18.98 -0.86
N LEU A 107 21.68 -18.53 -1.72
CA LEU A 107 22.03 -17.71 -2.88
C LEU A 107 22.44 -16.30 -2.44
N CYS A 108 21.71 -15.74 -1.49
CA CYS A 108 21.89 -14.38 -0.97
C CYS A 108 23.12 -14.21 -0.07
N GLN A 109 23.59 -15.30 0.51
CA GLN A 109 24.90 -15.32 1.17
C GLN A 109 26.07 -15.26 0.16
N ARG A 110 25.86 -15.64 -1.10
CA ARG A 110 26.92 -15.77 -2.11
C ARG A 110 26.93 -14.65 -3.13
N LEU A 111 25.77 -14.17 -3.55
CA LEU A 111 25.63 -13.12 -4.55
C LEU A 111 25.40 -11.77 -3.86
N GLN A 112 26.21 -10.78 -4.23
CA GLN A 112 26.08 -9.40 -3.77
C GLN A 112 25.54 -8.53 -4.92
N GLY A 113 24.69 -7.54 -4.60
CA GLY A 113 24.15 -6.60 -5.58
C GLY A 113 22.90 -7.07 -6.34
N ILE A 114 22.28 -8.18 -5.93
CA ILE A 114 21.00 -8.67 -6.47
C ILE A 114 19.92 -8.50 -5.39
N ASP A 115 18.74 -8.04 -5.78
CA ASP A 115 17.59 -8.03 -4.87
C ASP A 115 17.20 -9.45 -4.53
N CYS A 116 17.61 -9.84 -3.34
CA CYS A 116 17.44 -11.17 -2.81
C CYS A 116 16.03 -11.45 -2.33
N ALA A 117 15.15 -10.44 -2.21
CA ALA A 117 13.74 -10.66 -1.91
C ALA A 117 13.01 -11.37 -3.06
N ARG A 118 13.51 -11.26 -4.30
CA ARG A 118 12.90 -11.84 -5.50
C ARG A 118 13.96 -12.49 -6.37
N LEU A 119 14.02 -13.82 -6.37
CA LEU A 119 14.97 -14.61 -7.20
C LEU A 119 14.56 -14.71 -8.68
N ILE A 120 13.97 -13.65 -9.22
CA ILE A 120 13.46 -13.58 -10.58
C ILE A 120 14.55 -12.92 -11.43
N PRO A 121 14.75 -13.33 -12.70
CA PRO A 121 15.61 -12.59 -13.62
C PRO A 121 15.30 -11.09 -13.59
N PRO A 122 16.30 -10.21 -13.75
CA PRO A 122 16.06 -8.78 -13.78
C PRO A 122 15.14 -8.45 -14.97
N GLU A 123 13.90 -8.08 -14.66
CA GLU A 123 12.89 -7.65 -15.62
C GLU A 123 12.86 -6.10 -15.66
N PHE A 124 12.48 -5.52 -16.79
CA PHE A 124 12.43 -4.06 -16.94
C PHE A 124 11.13 -3.53 -16.32
N PRO A 125 11.19 -2.60 -15.34
CA PRO A 125 10.00 -1.91 -14.87
C PRO A 125 9.59 -0.89 -15.94
N ILE A 126 8.45 -1.13 -16.57
CA ILE A 126 7.87 -0.18 -17.54
C ILE A 126 6.90 0.70 -16.77
N GLY A 127 7.11 2.01 -16.84
CA GLY A 127 6.17 3.03 -16.37
C GLY A 127 5.86 3.98 -17.52
N LEU A 128 4.58 4.18 -17.80
CA LEU A 128 4.13 5.07 -18.88
C LEU A 128 3.34 6.23 -18.27
N ASP A 129 3.85 7.45 -18.50
CA ASP A 129 3.19 8.70 -18.11
C ASP A 129 2.08 9.07 -19.11
N PHE A 130 1.13 8.16 -19.27
CA PHE A 130 0.09 8.22 -20.27
C PHE A 130 -1.29 8.30 -19.62
N PRO A 131 -1.99 9.45 -19.70
CA PRO A 131 -3.36 9.60 -19.22
C PRO A 131 -4.31 8.72 -20.02
N THR A 132 -4.75 7.63 -19.41
CA THR A 132 -5.51 6.58 -20.09
C THR A 132 -6.95 6.98 -20.41
N TRP A 133 -7.49 8.04 -19.80
CA TRP A 133 -8.80 8.60 -20.19
C TRP A 133 -8.85 9.05 -21.65
N SER A 134 -7.70 9.40 -22.23
CA SER A 134 -7.60 9.77 -23.65
C SER A 134 -7.98 8.63 -24.60
N LEU A 135 -7.76 7.38 -24.19
CA LEU A 135 -8.20 6.20 -24.93
C LEU A 135 -9.72 6.06 -24.88
N LEU A 136 -10.33 6.26 -23.72
CA LEU A 136 -11.79 6.28 -23.59
C LEU A 136 -12.39 7.38 -24.48
N LYS A 137 -11.83 8.59 -24.43
CA LYS A 137 -12.24 9.67 -25.32
C LYS A 137 -12.17 9.27 -26.81
N GLN A 138 -11.10 8.57 -27.22
CA GLN A 138 -10.89 8.20 -28.61
C GLN A 138 -11.81 7.07 -29.09
N TYR A 139 -11.97 6.03 -28.27
CA TYR A 139 -12.64 4.79 -28.69
C TYR A 139 -14.07 4.66 -28.18
N ASP A 140 -14.36 5.12 -26.96
CA ASP A 140 -15.67 4.99 -26.35
C ASP A 140 -15.95 6.09 -25.31
N LYS A 141 -16.40 7.24 -25.80
CA LYS A 141 -16.72 8.42 -24.97
C LYS A 141 -17.85 8.15 -23.97
N GLU A 142 -18.75 7.19 -24.26
CA GLU A 142 -19.91 6.90 -23.43
C GLU A 142 -19.51 6.21 -22.12
N TRP A 143 -18.38 5.50 -22.10
CA TRP A 143 -17.83 4.91 -20.88
C TRP A 143 -17.28 5.96 -19.92
N LEU A 144 -16.74 7.07 -20.44
CA LEU A 144 -16.23 8.14 -19.59
C LEU A 144 -17.37 9.01 -19.04
N LEU A 145 -18.32 9.38 -19.91
CA LEU A 145 -19.47 10.19 -19.56
C LEU A 145 -20.74 9.59 -20.19
N PRO A 146 -21.41 8.68 -19.48
CA PRO A 146 -22.68 8.12 -19.95
C PRO A 146 -23.71 9.23 -20.17
N GLY A 147 -24.36 9.24 -21.32
CA GLY A 147 -25.33 10.28 -21.66
C GLY A 147 -24.70 11.64 -22.01
N ALA A 148 -23.43 11.70 -22.38
CA ALA A 148 -22.80 12.92 -22.89
C ALA A 148 -23.64 13.57 -24.01
N ASP A 149 -24.22 12.77 -24.89
CA ASP A 149 -25.00 13.24 -26.03
C ASP A 149 -26.42 13.73 -25.63
N THR A 150 -26.91 13.38 -24.43
CA THR A 150 -28.23 13.81 -23.92
C THR A 150 -28.20 15.13 -23.16
N LEU A 151 -27.02 15.64 -22.81
CA LEU A 151 -26.90 16.95 -22.14
C LEU A 151 -27.47 18.06 -23.02
N GLU A 152 -28.16 19.04 -22.46
CA GLU A 152 -28.69 20.13 -23.27
C GLU A 152 -27.57 21.02 -23.81
N LYS A 153 -27.78 21.63 -24.98
CA LYS A 153 -26.81 22.58 -25.51
C LYS A 153 -26.83 23.85 -24.66
N ASP A 154 -25.65 24.44 -24.45
CA ASP A 154 -25.41 25.62 -23.63
C ASP A 154 -25.78 25.41 -22.15
N SER A 155 -25.64 24.17 -21.68
CA SER A 155 -25.85 23.79 -20.28
C SER A 155 -24.54 23.61 -19.50
N ILE A 156 -24.65 23.80 -18.19
CA ILE A 156 -23.62 23.47 -17.21
C ILE A 156 -24.18 22.34 -16.35
N THR A 157 -23.38 21.31 -16.09
CA THR A 157 -23.82 20.15 -15.31
C THR A 157 -22.73 19.73 -14.33
N ALA A 158 -23.09 19.67 -13.05
CA ALA A 158 -22.24 19.12 -12.01
C ALA A 158 -22.35 17.60 -11.98
N LEU A 159 -21.20 16.94 -11.91
CA LEU A 159 -21.05 15.48 -11.88
C LEU A 159 -20.04 15.12 -10.79
N GLN A 160 -19.96 13.82 -10.48
CA GLN A 160 -18.95 13.28 -9.59
C GLN A 160 -18.13 12.21 -10.30
N THR A 161 -16.84 12.13 -10.00
CA THR A 161 -16.03 10.99 -10.43
C THR A 161 -16.56 9.69 -9.80
N ASN A 162 -16.34 8.57 -10.48
CA ASN A 162 -16.61 7.23 -9.94
C ASN A 162 -15.28 6.48 -9.70
N PRO A 163 -14.73 6.50 -8.48
CA PRO A 163 -13.48 5.78 -8.15
C PRO A 163 -13.56 4.28 -8.44
N ALA A 164 -14.71 3.64 -8.23
CA ALA A 164 -14.87 2.22 -8.49
C ALA A 164 -14.74 1.88 -9.98
N PHE A 165 -15.27 2.74 -10.86
CA PHE A 165 -15.07 2.61 -12.30
C PHE A 165 -13.60 2.80 -12.68
N ILE A 166 -12.94 3.82 -12.13
CA ILE A 166 -11.52 4.11 -12.40
C ILE A 166 -10.68 2.90 -12.01
N ASP A 167 -10.87 2.34 -10.82
CA ASP A 167 -10.12 1.18 -10.36
C ASP A 167 -10.33 -0.04 -11.27
N ALA A 168 -11.59 -0.37 -11.60
CA ALA A 168 -11.91 -1.50 -12.47
C ALA A 168 -11.28 -1.33 -13.87
N TYR A 169 -11.36 -0.12 -14.44
CA TYR A 169 -10.74 0.21 -15.71
C TYR A 169 -9.21 0.09 -15.64
N MET A 170 -8.58 0.64 -14.60
CA MET A 170 -7.13 0.61 -14.44
C MET A 170 -6.60 -0.81 -14.23
N VAL A 171 -7.32 -1.67 -13.51
CA VAL A 171 -6.99 -3.10 -13.41
C VAL A 171 -7.11 -3.78 -14.77
N GLY A 172 -8.20 -3.52 -15.50
CA GLY A 172 -8.45 -4.08 -16.83
C GLY A 172 -7.37 -3.71 -17.84
N ILE A 173 -7.07 -2.42 -17.99
CA ILE A 173 -6.10 -1.95 -18.99
C ILE A 173 -4.69 -2.43 -18.67
N ASN A 174 -4.27 -2.45 -17.40
CA ASN A 174 -2.95 -2.99 -17.04
C ASN A 174 -2.88 -4.50 -17.26
N THR A 175 -3.95 -5.23 -17.02
CA THR A 175 -4.01 -6.68 -17.28
C THR A 175 -3.83 -6.98 -18.76
N GLN A 176 -4.56 -6.28 -19.64
CA GLN A 176 -4.43 -6.44 -21.09
C GLN A 176 -3.08 -5.97 -21.61
N PHE A 177 -2.58 -4.84 -21.10
CA PHE A 177 -1.26 -4.31 -21.47
C PHE A 177 -0.16 -5.33 -21.12
N MET A 178 -0.17 -5.87 -19.91
CA MET A 178 0.82 -6.88 -19.50
C MET A 178 0.69 -8.19 -20.27
N ALA A 179 -0.53 -8.62 -20.61
CA ALA A 179 -0.75 -9.80 -21.45
C ALA A 179 -0.14 -9.61 -22.84
N GLU A 180 -0.35 -8.45 -23.46
CA GLU A 180 0.19 -8.14 -24.77
C GLU A 180 1.72 -8.03 -24.77
N MET A 181 2.30 -7.42 -23.73
CA MET A 181 3.76 -7.34 -23.59
C MET A 181 4.41 -8.72 -23.47
N ARG A 182 3.77 -9.63 -22.71
CA ARG A 182 4.21 -11.03 -22.61
C ARG A 182 4.06 -11.77 -23.93
N TRP A 183 2.97 -11.54 -24.66
CA TRP A 183 2.77 -12.14 -25.98
C TRP A 183 3.85 -11.70 -26.98
N ARG A 184 4.37 -10.47 -26.84
CA ARG A 184 5.51 -9.95 -27.60
C ARG A 184 6.89 -10.41 -27.11
N ASP A 185 6.95 -11.32 -26.14
CA ASP A 185 8.19 -11.84 -25.53
C ASP A 185 9.08 -10.73 -24.91
N LEU A 186 8.44 -9.69 -24.35
CA LEU A 186 9.15 -8.64 -23.63
C LEU A 186 9.36 -9.03 -22.17
N ALA A 187 10.61 -8.92 -21.70
CA ALA A 187 11.00 -9.17 -20.31
C ALA A 187 10.55 -8.02 -19.37
N VAL A 188 9.25 -7.90 -19.13
CA VAL A 188 8.63 -6.86 -18.30
C VAL A 188 8.37 -7.38 -16.89
N ASP A 189 8.60 -6.54 -15.88
CA ASP A 189 8.38 -6.91 -14.48
C ASP A 189 6.91 -7.30 -14.25
N ARG A 190 6.67 -8.57 -13.90
CA ARG A 190 5.32 -9.10 -13.67
C ARG A 190 4.57 -8.47 -12.50
N TYR A 191 5.26 -7.78 -11.60
CA TYR A 191 4.68 -7.06 -10.46
C TYR A 191 4.54 -5.57 -10.70
N SER A 192 5.07 -5.06 -11.82
CA SER A 192 4.95 -3.65 -12.16
C SER A 192 3.52 -3.30 -12.57
N THR A 193 3.17 -2.02 -12.40
CA THR A 193 1.92 -1.44 -12.89
C THR A 193 2.28 -0.34 -13.88
N PRO A 194 2.32 -0.64 -15.19
CA PRO A 194 2.82 0.32 -16.17
C PRO A 194 1.97 1.58 -16.33
N LEU A 195 0.66 1.43 -16.32
CA LEU A 195 -0.28 2.53 -16.51
C LEU A 195 -0.87 2.90 -15.15
N ARG A 196 -0.49 4.05 -14.61
CA ARG A 196 -0.96 4.52 -13.29
C ARG A 196 -1.74 5.84 -13.34
N MET A 197 -1.88 6.43 -14.52
CA MET A 197 -2.54 7.72 -14.73
C MET A 197 -3.86 7.47 -15.45
N PHE A 198 -4.97 7.68 -14.73
CA PHE A 198 -6.27 7.74 -15.37
C PHE A 198 -6.47 9.13 -15.97
N TRP A 199 -6.44 10.17 -15.13
CA TRP A 199 -6.60 11.58 -15.52
C TRP A 199 -5.27 12.24 -15.87
N GLY A 200 -4.19 11.86 -15.18
CA GLY A 200 -2.86 12.43 -15.37
C GLY A 200 -2.71 13.83 -14.78
N GLN A 201 -3.10 13.98 -13.52
CA GLN A 201 -3.01 15.26 -12.78
C GLN A 201 -1.58 15.78 -12.76
N VAL A 202 -1.42 17.10 -12.91
CA VAL A 202 -0.11 17.76 -12.84
C VAL A 202 0.04 18.41 -11.47
N ASN A 203 1.12 18.10 -10.77
CA ASN A 203 1.47 18.81 -9.56
C ASN A 203 2.04 20.19 -9.94
N TYR A 204 1.38 21.26 -9.51
CA TYR A 204 1.82 22.62 -9.82
C TYR A 204 3.17 23.01 -9.21
N ALA A 205 3.54 22.45 -8.06
CA ALA A 205 4.82 22.76 -7.41
C ALA A 205 6.00 22.06 -8.11
N THR A 206 5.83 20.80 -8.51
CA THR A 206 6.89 20.02 -9.16
C THR A 206 6.84 20.06 -10.69
N GLN A 207 5.72 20.54 -11.27
CA GLN A 207 5.42 20.52 -12.71
C GLN A 207 5.48 19.11 -13.32
N GLN A 208 5.30 18.08 -12.50
CA GLN A 208 5.32 16.68 -12.93
C GLN A 208 3.93 16.06 -12.87
N ARG A 209 3.66 15.14 -13.79
CA ARG A 209 2.46 14.31 -13.73
C ARG A 209 2.54 13.38 -12.53
N GLN A 210 1.41 13.19 -11.87
CA GLN A 210 1.28 12.28 -10.75
C GLN A 210 0.45 11.06 -11.15
N ALA A 211 0.82 9.91 -10.59
CA ALA A 211 0.02 8.71 -10.68
C ALA A 211 -1.30 8.94 -9.93
N ASP A 212 -2.42 8.54 -10.53
CA ASP A 212 -3.73 8.59 -9.89
C ASP A 212 -3.92 7.38 -8.94
N ILE A 213 -3.35 6.22 -9.29
CA ILE A 213 -3.44 4.99 -8.49
C ILE A 213 -2.10 4.54 -7.91
N GLN A 214 -2.16 3.92 -6.74
CA GLN A 214 -1.07 3.13 -6.19
C GLN A 214 -0.77 1.93 -7.10
N PRO A 215 0.46 1.39 -7.09
CA PRO A 215 0.76 0.17 -7.82
C PRO A 215 -0.21 -0.94 -7.40
N LEU A 216 -0.68 -1.76 -8.35
CA LEU A 216 -1.66 -2.82 -8.06
C LEU A 216 -1.11 -3.86 -7.06
N GLY A 217 0.22 -4.02 -7.00
CA GLY A 217 0.86 -4.87 -5.99
C GLY A 217 0.69 -4.36 -4.55
N GLU A 218 0.48 -3.05 -4.34
CA GLU A 218 0.19 -2.47 -3.03
C GLU A 218 -1.25 -2.73 -2.60
N TRP A 219 -2.18 -2.85 -3.54
CA TRP A 219 -3.59 -3.16 -3.25
C TRP A 219 -3.72 -4.54 -2.59
N ALA A 220 -2.86 -5.49 -2.99
CA ALA A 220 -2.81 -6.83 -2.39
C ALA A 220 -2.42 -6.84 -0.90
N ARG A 221 -1.88 -5.74 -0.36
CA ARG A 221 -1.59 -5.61 1.08
C ARG A 221 -2.86 -5.36 1.91
N ALA A 222 -3.93 -4.89 1.27
CA ALA A 222 -5.22 -4.64 1.89
C ALA A 222 -6.33 -5.37 1.11
N PRO A 223 -6.35 -6.72 1.13
CA PRO A 223 -7.27 -7.51 0.29
C PRO A 223 -8.75 -7.36 0.67
N ALA A 224 -9.05 -6.73 1.82
CA ALA A 224 -10.40 -6.43 2.26
C ALA A 224 -10.94 -5.10 1.70
N ASP A 225 -10.08 -4.27 1.08
CA ASP A 225 -10.48 -2.98 0.54
C ASP A 225 -11.39 -3.18 -0.68
N PRO A 226 -12.54 -2.49 -0.74
CA PRO A 226 -13.42 -2.57 -1.89
C PRO A 226 -12.81 -1.88 -3.13
N VAL A 227 -13.31 -2.23 -4.32
CA VAL A 227 -12.98 -1.49 -5.54
C VAL A 227 -13.45 -0.03 -5.38
N GLY A 228 -12.58 0.92 -5.71
CA GLY A 228 -12.78 2.35 -5.48
C GLY A 228 -12.34 2.83 -4.10
N ALA A 229 -11.66 2.01 -3.29
CA ALA A 229 -11.17 2.40 -1.98
C ALA A 229 -10.18 3.57 -2.06
N LEU A 230 -10.24 4.43 -1.04
CA LEU A 230 -9.37 5.60 -0.96
C LEU A 230 -7.88 5.21 -0.88
N THR A 231 -7.56 4.07 -0.28
CA THR A 231 -6.21 3.47 -0.19
C THR A 231 -5.60 3.13 -1.55
N HIS A 232 -6.42 2.89 -2.57
CA HIS A 232 -5.97 2.62 -3.93
C HIS A 232 -5.51 3.89 -4.65
N GLN A 233 -5.94 5.07 -4.20
CA GLN A 233 -5.60 6.35 -4.82
C GLN A 233 -4.22 6.83 -4.35
N SER A 234 -3.38 7.27 -5.28
CA SER A 234 -2.12 7.92 -4.96
C SER A 234 -2.29 9.37 -4.55
N ILE A 235 -3.28 10.05 -5.13
CA ILE A 235 -3.61 11.43 -4.81
C ILE A 235 -4.82 11.41 -3.88
N GLN A 236 -4.56 11.65 -2.61
CA GLN A 236 -5.60 11.76 -1.60
C GLN A 236 -6.32 13.11 -1.77
N PRO A 237 -7.64 13.19 -1.59
CA PRO A 237 -8.34 14.46 -1.52
C PRO A 237 -7.79 15.29 -0.36
N ASP A 238 -7.63 16.60 -0.55
CA ASP A 238 -7.27 17.49 0.55
C ASP A 238 -8.47 17.74 1.48
N ASP A 239 -9.68 17.30 1.09
CA ASP A 239 -10.90 17.45 1.87
C ASP A 239 -11.02 16.31 2.91
N PRO A 240 -10.94 16.60 4.22
CA PRO A 240 -11.14 15.57 5.24
C PRO A 240 -12.58 15.02 5.24
N GLY A 241 -13.54 15.73 4.67
CA GLY A 241 -14.92 15.25 4.50
C GLY A 241 -15.09 14.23 3.36
N ASN A 242 -14.07 14.05 2.52
CA ASN A 242 -14.14 13.18 1.35
C ASN A 242 -13.64 11.76 1.65
N ALA A 243 -14.47 11.00 2.37
CA ALA A 243 -14.15 9.60 2.71
C ALA A 243 -14.15 8.66 1.49
N THR A 244 -14.72 9.07 0.36
CA THR A 244 -14.86 8.23 -0.85
C THR A 244 -13.79 8.49 -1.91
N GLY A 245 -13.05 9.59 -1.81
CA GLY A 245 -12.11 10.01 -2.85
C GLY A 245 -12.77 10.51 -4.14
N SER A 246 -14.07 10.82 -4.10
CA SER A 246 -14.80 11.33 -5.26
C SER A 246 -14.54 12.83 -5.43
N ARG A 247 -14.33 13.28 -6.68
CA ARG A 247 -14.07 14.68 -7.02
C ARG A 247 -15.26 15.25 -7.77
N LEU A 248 -15.54 16.52 -7.53
CA LEU A 248 -16.51 17.29 -8.28
C LEU A 248 -15.99 17.52 -9.71
N ILE A 249 -16.83 17.27 -10.69
CA ILE A 249 -16.59 17.59 -12.10
C ILE A 249 -17.69 18.57 -12.54
N ILE A 250 -17.30 19.68 -13.14
CA ILE A 250 -18.22 20.60 -13.80
C ILE A 250 -18.04 20.44 -15.30
N THR A 251 -19.11 20.03 -15.97
CA THR A 251 -19.15 19.83 -17.41
C THR A 251 -19.91 20.96 -18.06
N PHE A 252 -19.34 21.48 -19.14
CA PHE A 252 -19.93 22.52 -19.98
C PHE A 252 -20.19 21.92 -21.35
N ARG A 253 -21.46 21.97 -21.76
CA ARG A 253 -21.84 21.71 -23.15
C ARG A 253 -22.05 23.05 -23.85
N SER A 254 -20.98 23.71 -24.31
CA SER A 254 -21.06 25.02 -24.96
C SER A 254 -19.93 25.25 -25.97
N ASP A 255 -20.18 26.13 -26.93
CA ASP A 255 -19.19 26.63 -27.89
C ASP A 255 -18.19 27.63 -27.26
N LEU A 256 -18.36 28.01 -25.99
CA LEU A 256 -17.54 29.00 -25.28
C LEU A 256 -16.04 28.67 -25.34
N PHE A 257 -15.65 27.47 -24.90
CA PHE A 257 -14.23 27.08 -24.81
C PHE A 257 -13.59 26.82 -26.18
N ARG A 258 -14.40 26.63 -27.21
CA ARG A 258 -13.93 26.57 -28.60
C ARG A 258 -13.55 27.97 -29.10
N ARG A 259 -14.33 28.99 -28.73
CA ARG A 259 -14.10 30.39 -29.14
C ARG A 259 -13.08 31.10 -28.25
N TYR A 260 -13.06 30.78 -26.97
CA TYR A 260 -12.19 31.36 -25.94
C TYR A 260 -11.52 30.23 -25.16
N PRO A 261 -10.50 29.57 -25.73
CA PRO A 261 -9.82 28.43 -25.10
C PRO A 261 -8.99 28.84 -23.87
N SER A 262 -8.67 30.12 -23.75
CA SER A 262 -7.88 30.71 -22.66
C SER A 262 -8.71 31.10 -21.44
N THR A 263 -10.04 30.92 -21.47
CA THR A 263 -10.94 31.21 -20.34
C THR A 263 -10.52 30.45 -19.08
N LEU A 264 -10.34 31.18 -17.99
CA LEU A 264 -10.05 30.62 -16.69
C LEU A 264 -11.35 30.16 -16.04
N VAL A 265 -11.35 28.93 -15.53
CA VAL A 265 -12.48 28.36 -14.79
C VAL A 265 -11.99 28.00 -13.40
N TYR A 266 -12.64 28.49 -12.36
CA TYR A 266 -12.30 28.17 -10.98
C TYR A 266 -13.52 28.29 -10.06
N LEU A 267 -13.42 27.71 -8.87
CA LEU A 267 -14.42 27.83 -7.82
C LEU A 267 -14.00 28.86 -6.78
N VAL A 268 -14.95 29.63 -6.28
CA VAL A 268 -14.75 30.60 -5.20
C VAL A 268 -15.63 30.22 -4.02
N ARG A 269 -15.03 30.13 -2.82
CA ARG A 269 -15.77 29.95 -1.57
C ARG A 269 -15.95 31.32 -0.88
N PRO A 270 -17.15 31.93 -0.94
CA PRO A 270 -17.40 33.19 -0.24
C PRO A 270 -17.25 33.02 1.30
N PRO A 271 -16.98 34.11 2.04
CA PRO A 271 -17.06 34.11 3.49
C PRO A 271 -18.48 33.77 3.96
N ALA A 272 -18.59 33.01 5.05
CA ALA A 272 -19.90 32.69 5.63
C ALA A 272 -20.60 33.99 6.08
N GLY A 273 -21.83 34.22 5.62
CA GLY A 273 -22.59 35.42 5.93
C GLY A 273 -22.07 36.71 5.26
N ALA A 274 -21.28 36.59 4.19
CA ALA A 274 -20.87 37.73 3.38
C ALA A 274 -22.10 38.44 2.79
N ASP A 275 -22.08 39.77 2.82
CA ASP A 275 -22.99 40.60 2.04
C ASP A 275 -22.50 40.72 0.59
N ASP A 276 -23.36 41.24 -0.28
CA ASP A 276 -23.05 41.38 -1.71
C ASP A 276 -21.76 42.20 -1.94
N ALA A 277 -21.53 43.23 -1.11
CA ALA A 277 -20.33 44.06 -1.17
C ALA A 277 -19.04 43.29 -0.83
N ALA A 278 -19.06 42.42 0.17
CA ALA A 278 -17.92 41.57 0.51
C ALA A 278 -17.64 40.52 -0.58
N VAL A 279 -18.70 39.99 -1.22
CA VAL A 279 -18.53 39.05 -2.33
C VAL A 279 -17.96 39.76 -3.56
N ASP A 280 -18.45 40.96 -3.90
CA ASP A 280 -17.90 41.78 -4.98
C ASP A 280 -16.42 42.13 -4.73
N ALA A 281 -16.07 42.51 -3.50
CA ALA A 281 -14.70 42.78 -3.11
C ALA A 281 -13.80 41.53 -3.23
N LEU A 282 -14.33 40.33 -2.99
CA LEU A 282 -13.62 39.06 -3.20
C LEU A 282 -13.43 38.78 -4.70
N LEU A 283 -14.47 39.00 -5.51
CA LEU A 283 -14.43 38.80 -6.96
C LEU A 283 -13.58 39.85 -7.70
N GLN A 284 -13.20 40.96 -7.06
CA GLN A 284 -12.23 41.91 -7.63
C GLN A 284 -10.77 41.55 -7.31
N GLN A 285 -10.52 40.61 -6.40
CA GLN A 285 -9.16 40.17 -6.07
C GLN A 285 -8.55 39.33 -7.21
N THR A 286 -7.22 39.36 -7.28
CA THR A 286 -6.48 38.47 -8.19
C THR A 286 -6.59 37.05 -7.66
N PRO A 287 -7.10 36.09 -8.46
CA PRO A 287 -7.32 34.73 -7.99
C PRO A 287 -5.97 34.04 -7.73
N GLN A 288 -5.79 33.55 -6.50
CA GLN A 288 -4.62 32.74 -6.12
C GLN A 288 -4.96 31.26 -6.29
N LEU A 289 -4.61 30.70 -7.45
CA LEU A 289 -4.94 29.32 -7.82
C LEU A 289 -3.89 28.28 -7.39
N GLU A 290 -2.74 28.73 -6.89
CA GLU A 290 -1.65 27.85 -6.45
C GLU A 290 -2.08 26.95 -5.28
N HIS A 291 -1.66 25.69 -5.32
CA HIS A 291 -2.03 24.64 -4.37
C HIS A 291 -0.90 24.47 -3.34
N ALA A 292 -0.85 25.34 -2.32
CA ALA A 292 0.03 25.12 -1.18
C ALA A 292 -0.60 24.08 -0.24
N ALA A 293 0.11 22.99 0.04
CA ALA A 293 -0.34 21.98 0.99
C ALA A 293 -0.44 22.57 2.41
N GLY A 294 -1.58 22.39 3.08
CA GLY A 294 -1.76 22.74 4.49
C GLY A 294 -2.61 23.97 4.80
N ASP A 295 -3.10 24.73 3.81
CA ASP A 295 -3.93 25.94 4.03
C ASP A 295 -5.30 25.92 3.31
N ARG A 296 -5.89 24.72 3.15
CA ARG A 296 -7.19 24.56 2.48
C ARG A 296 -8.31 25.37 3.16
N ALA A 297 -8.28 25.50 4.48
CA ALA A 297 -9.33 26.17 5.24
C ALA A 297 -9.41 27.69 4.96
N ASN A 298 -8.27 28.34 4.75
CA ASN A 298 -8.22 29.76 4.42
C ASN A 298 -8.29 30.01 2.90
N ARG A 299 -8.11 28.97 2.09
CA ARG A 299 -8.20 29.05 0.63
C ARG A 299 -9.61 29.47 0.19
N ARG A 300 -9.66 30.53 -0.61
CA ARG A 300 -10.89 31.06 -1.20
C ARG A 300 -11.07 30.69 -2.66
N PHE A 301 -9.97 30.52 -3.40
CA PHE A 301 -9.97 30.23 -4.83
C PHE A 301 -9.48 28.80 -5.08
N PHE A 302 -10.26 28.00 -5.78
CA PHE A 302 -9.96 26.61 -6.08
C PHE A 302 -9.87 26.43 -7.59
N GLY A 303 -8.65 26.21 -8.08
CA GLY A 303 -8.42 25.88 -9.49
C GLY A 303 -8.78 24.42 -9.81
N PRO A 304 -8.97 24.09 -11.09
CA PRO A 304 -9.22 22.71 -11.50
C PRO A 304 -7.95 21.88 -11.32
N THR A 305 -8.08 20.66 -10.81
CA THR A 305 -6.97 19.70 -10.68
C THR A 305 -6.63 19.05 -12.02
N PHE A 306 -7.64 18.86 -12.85
CA PHE A 306 -7.50 18.43 -14.23
C PHE A 306 -8.68 18.95 -15.06
N SER A 307 -8.46 19.04 -16.36
CA SER A 307 -9.49 19.42 -17.32
C SER A 307 -9.31 18.62 -18.60
N GLY A 308 -10.38 18.53 -19.38
CA GLY A 308 -10.36 17.82 -20.64
C GLY A 308 -11.55 18.19 -21.50
N THR A 309 -11.38 17.99 -22.81
CA THR A 309 -12.43 18.18 -23.80
C THR A 309 -12.79 16.82 -24.37
N LEU A 310 -14.07 16.43 -24.29
CA LEU A 310 -14.58 15.18 -24.86
C LEU A 310 -15.01 15.36 -26.31
N ALA A 311 -15.72 16.44 -26.59
CA ALA A 311 -16.17 16.86 -27.93
C ALA A 311 -15.90 18.36 -28.11
N PRO A 312 -15.92 18.91 -29.34
CA PRO A 312 -15.61 20.34 -29.55
C PRO A 312 -16.45 21.32 -28.73
N ASP A 313 -17.67 20.93 -28.35
CA ASP A 313 -18.61 21.66 -27.52
C ASP A 313 -18.73 21.11 -26.09
N LEU A 314 -17.96 20.09 -25.71
CA LEU A 314 -18.08 19.41 -24.42
C LEU A 314 -16.74 19.40 -23.67
N THR A 315 -16.62 20.27 -22.67
CA THR A 315 -15.42 20.42 -21.84
C THR A 315 -15.76 20.23 -20.38
N PHE A 316 -14.90 19.53 -19.63
CA PHE A 316 -15.07 19.29 -18.21
C PHE A 316 -13.87 19.79 -17.40
N PHE A 317 -14.15 20.22 -16.18
CA PHE A 317 -13.17 20.69 -15.21
C PHE A 317 -13.40 19.98 -13.89
N ALA A 318 -12.37 19.34 -13.35
CA ALA A 318 -12.46 18.65 -12.08
C ALA A 318 -11.84 19.47 -10.97
N PHE A 319 -12.46 19.46 -9.80
CA PHE A 319 -12.05 20.19 -8.62
C PHE A 319 -11.86 19.23 -7.46
N ASP A 320 -10.87 19.52 -6.62
CA ASP A 320 -10.68 18.80 -5.36
C ASP A 320 -11.68 19.29 -4.29
N VAL A 321 -12.97 19.21 -4.62
CA VAL A 321 -14.10 19.62 -3.78
C VAL A 321 -15.04 18.43 -3.68
N THR A 322 -15.55 18.17 -2.48
CA THR A 322 -16.57 17.15 -2.25
C THR A 322 -17.86 17.55 -2.97
N PRO A 323 -18.48 16.69 -3.80
CA PRO A 323 -19.66 17.07 -4.59
C PRO A 323 -20.83 17.62 -3.77
N SER A 324 -21.05 17.11 -2.55
CA SER A 324 -22.11 17.58 -1.64
C SER A 324 -21.88 18.98 -1.07
N ALA A 325 -20.67 19.53 -1.21
CA ALA A 325 -20.34 20.87 -0.73
C ALA A 325 -20.51 21.94 -1.83
N LEU A 326 -20.97 21.57 -3.04
CA LEU A 326 -21.06 22.48 -4.20
C LEU A 326 -21.80 23.79 -3.90
N ASP A 327 -22.88 23.74 -3.10
CA ASP A 327 -23.69 24.91 -2.74
C ASP A 327 -22.92 26.01 -2.01
N GLN A 328 -21.75 25.67 -1.45
CA GLN A 328 -20.86 26.60 -0.76
C GLN A 328 -19.90 27.32 -1.71
N TYR A 329 -19.94 27.02 -3.00
CA TYR A 329 -19.01 27.51 -4.00
C TYR A 329 -19.72 28.21 -5.14
N TRP A 330 -19.05 29.22 -5.69
CA TRP A 330 -19.46 29.95 -6.87
C TRP A 330 -18.53 29.56 -8.01
N LEU A 331 -19.12 29.20 -9.15
CA LEU A 331 -18.39 28.89 -10.37
C LEU A 331 -18.04 30.17 -11.09
N VAL A 332 -16.75 30.41 -11.30
CA VAL A 332 -16.27 31.63 -11.95
C VAL A 332 -15.68 31.30 -13.31
N LEU A 333 -16.17 32.01 -14.33
CA LEU A 333 -15.59 32.12 -15.65
C LEU A 333 -14.90 33.48 -15.74
N ASP A 334 -13.59 33.46 -15.89
CA ASP A 334 -12.76 34.67 -15.87
C ASP A 334 -11.97 34.76 -17.16
N GLU A 335 -11.98 35.96 -17.74
CA GLU A 335 -11.14 36.25 -18.89
C GLU A 335 -9.67 36.31 -18.44
N PRO A 336 -8.75 35.61 -19.13
CA PRO A 336 -7.35 35.58 -18.73
C PRO A 336 -6.75 36.98 -18.67
N PRO A 337 -6.02 37.32 -17.59
CA PRO A 337 -5.49 38.66 -17.39
C PRO A 337 -4.38 39.06 -18.38
N ALA A 338 -3.81 38.10 -19.08
CA ALA A 338 -2.68 38.29 -19.99
C ALA A 338 -3.07 38.47 -21.48
N GLU A 339 -4.37 38.42 -21.82
CA GLU A 339 -4.79 38.60 -23.22
C GLU A 339 -4.74 40.07 -23.66
N LEU A 340 -4.36 40.31 -24.91
CA LEU A 340 -4.27 41.66 -25.48
C LEU A 340 -5.66 42.26 -25.67
N ARG A 341 -5.96 43.32 -24.91
CA ARG A 341 -7.22 44.07 -25.03
C ARG A 341 -7.01 45.42 -25.68
N PHE A 342 -7.82 45.72 -26.69
CA PHE A 342 -7.86 47.04 -27.32
C PHE A 342 -9.31 47.45 -27.55
N ARG A 343 -9.96 48.01 -26.52
CA ARG A 343 -11.03 49.03 -26.58
C ARG A 343 -11.61 49.22 -25.17
N SER A 344 -11.50 50.42 -24.59
CA SER A 344 -12.31 50.83 -23.43
C SER A 344 -13.24 51.94 -23.90
N ASP A 345 -14.54 51.81 -23.62
CA ASP A 345 -15.53 52.86 -23.87
C ASP A 345 -15.61 53.86 -22.69
N ALA A 346 -14.74 53.71 -21.68
CA ALA A 346 -14.70 54.57 -20.51
C ALA A 346 -13.99 55.92 -20.80
N ALA A 347 -14.46 56.98 -20.15
CA ALA A 347 -13.81 58.29 -20.24
C ALA A 347 -12.39 58.21 -19.66
N ALA A 348 -11.38 58.49 -20.49
CA ALA A 348 -9.98 58.43 -20.08
C ALA A 348 -9.65 59.50 -19.03
N ASN A 349 -8.96 59.11 -17.95
CA ASN A 349 -8.47 60.03 -16.93
C ASN A 349 -6.95 60.22 -17.06
N ALA A 350 -6.55 61.40 -17.55
CA ALA A 350 -5.16 61.74 -17.84
C ALA A 350 -4.36 62.29 -16.62
N ALA A 351 -4.83 62.10 -15.39
CA ALA A 351 -4.15 62.62 -14.19
C ALA A 351 -2.71 62.11 -14.03
N ASN A 352 -2.43 60.86 -14.42
CA ASN A 352 -1.09 60.31 -14.56
C ASN A 352 -1.13 59.07 -15.48
N SER A 353 0.03 58.62 -15.95
CA SER A 353 0.13 57.50 -16.90
C SER A 353 -0.46 56.19 -16.38
N ALA A 354 -0.35 55.91 -15.07
CA ALA A 354 -0.92 54.70 -14.46
C ALA A 354 -2.46 54.76 -14.40
N THR A 355 -3.02 55.90 -14.02
CA THR A 355 -4.47 56.15 -13.99
C THR A 355 -5.04 56.16 -15.41
N PHE A 356 -4.33 56.75 -16.36
CA PHE A 356 -4.70 56.73 -17.78
C PHE A 356 -4.73 55.31 -18.32
N ALA A 357 -3.67 54.53 -18.09
CA ALA A 357 -3.64 53.12 -18.46
C ALA A 357 -4.79 52.34 -17.80
N ARG A 358 -5.02 52.50 -16.49
CA ARG A 358 -6.09 51.80 -15.77
C ARG A 358 -7.50 52.16 -16.24
N THR A 359 -7.73 53.40 -16.70
CA THR A 359 -9.06 53.84 -17.19
C THR A 359 -9.28 53.55 -18.67
N THR A 360 -8.20 53.43 -19.45
CA THR A 360 -8.25 53.24 -20.91
C THR A 360 -8.09 51.76 -21.32
N LEU A 361 -7.53 50.92 -20.46
CA LEU A 361 -7.50 49.48 -20.68
C LEU A 361 -8.84 48.85 -20.30
N ASP A 362 -9.29 47.91 -21.11
CA ASP A 362 -10.53 47.17 -20.87
C ASP A 362 -10.38 46.24 -19.66
N GLN A 363 -11.40 46.23 -18.79
CA GLN A 363 -11.37 45.42 -17.57
C GLN A 363 -11.70 43.96 -17.89
N PRO A 364 -11.09 43.00 -17.17
CA PRO A 364 -11.40 41.59 -17.39
C PRO A 364 -12.88 41.35 -17.11
N THR A 365 -13.55 40.66 -18.03
CA THR A 365 -14.90 40.19 -17.77
C THR A 365 -14.83 38.96 -16.87
N ARG A 366 -15.47 39.06 -15.70
CA ARG A 366 -15.61 37.95 -14.75
C ARG A 366 -17.08 37.68 -14.50
N ILE A 367 -17.48 36.43 -14.69
CA ILE A 367 -18.84 35.96 -14.46
C ILE A 367 -18.78 34.94 -13.34
N ALA A 368 -19.49 35.21 -12.24
CA ALA A 368 -19.65 34.27 -11.14
C ALA A 368 -21.08 33.73 -11.13
N ILE A 369 -21.21 32.41 -11.06
CA ILE A 369 -22.48 31.67 -11.09
C ILE A 369 -22.64 30.97 -9.75
N SER A 370 -23.79 31.18 -9.10
CA SER A 370 -24.14 30.57 -7.81
C SER A 370 -25.47 29.85 -7.94
N GLY A 371 -25.49 28.55 -7.63
CA GLY A 371 -26.72 27.74 -7.68
C GLY A 371 -27.80 28.29 -6.74
N ALA A 372 -27.42 28.61 -5.50
CA ALA A 372 -28.33 29.20 -4.52
C ALA A 372 -28.89 30.57 -4.95
N GLU A 373 -28.14 31.34 -5.74
CA GLU A 373 -28.64 32.60 -6.32
C GLU A 373 -29.63 32.34 -7.46
N LEU A 374 -29.31 31.39 -8.34
CA LEU A 374 -30.21 31.01 -9.44
C LEU A 374 -31.55 30.50 -8.91
N GLU A 375 -31.54 29.65 -7.88
CA GLU A 375 -32.75 29.19 -7.20
C GLU A 375 -33.56 30.33 -6.59
N ARG A 376 -32.89 31.28 -5.92
CA ARG A 376 -33.56 32.48 -5.37
C ARG A 376 -34.22 33.33 -6.46
N GLN A 377 -33.66 33.34 -7.66
CA GLN A 377 -34.23 34.01 -8.83
C GLN A 377 -35.33 33.21 -9.54
N GLY A 378 -35.67 32.01 -9.03
CA GLY A 378 -36.68 31.13 -9.61
C GLY A 378 -36.24 30.45 -10.90
N LEU A 379 -34.93 30.45 -11.18
CA LEU A 379 -34.34 29.69 -12.26
C LEU A 379 -34.03 28.28 -11.75
N ASN A 380 -34.19 27.29 -12.61
CA ASN A 380 -33.83 25.92 -12.27
C ASN A 380 -32.29 25.81 -12.39
N PRO A 381 -31.56 25.64 -11.27
CA PRO A 381 -30.10 25.64 -11.25
C PRO A 381 -29.49 24.43 -11.95
#